data_AF-A0A0B5VQN0-F1
#
_entry.id   AF-A0A0B5VQN0-F1
#
_cell.length_a   1.000
_cell.length_b   1.000
_cell.length_c   1.000
_cell.angle_alpha   90.00
_cell.angle_beta   90.00
_cell.angle_gamma   90.00
#
_symmetry.space_group_name_H-M   'P 1'
#
loop_
_entity.id
_entity.type
_entity.pdbx_description
1 polymer ?
#
loop_
_entity_poly.entity_id
_entity_poly.type
_entity_poly.pdbx_seq_one_letter_code
_entity_poly.pdbx_strand_id
1 'polypeptide(L)' 'MKIRNIKINTLAKKIMNTEEEIYHLKKELIILKINKMTKQKFESHRIKKIQHQISQMNQLNNNKKS' A
#
# COMPACT_ATOMS: atom_id res chain seq x y z
N MET A 1 31.29 -6.35 -10.14
CA MET A 1 30.91 -5.75 -8.85
C MET A 1 29.87 -4.61 -8.98
N LYS A 2 30.08 -3.62 -9.87
CA LYS A 2 29.14 -2.49 -10.11
C LYS A 2 27.68 -2.88 -10.42
N ILE A 3 27.45 -3.93 -11.21
CA ILE A 3 26.11 -4.36 -11.64
C ILE A 3 25.23 -4.84 -10.45
N ARG A 4 25.83 -5.51 -9.45
CA ARG A 4 25.10 -5.95 -8.25
C ARG A 4 24.63 -4.74 -7.42
N ASN A 5 25.47 -3.72 -7.26
CA ASN A 5 25.13 -2.53 -6.48
C ASN A 5 24.00 -1.71 -7.12
N ILE A 6 23.99 -1.59 -8.45
CA ILE A 6 22.89 -0.92 -9.18
C ILE A 6 21.57 -1.66 -8.97
N LYS A 7 21.59 -3.00 -9.04
CA LYS A 7 20.41 -3.84 -8.85
C LYS A 7 19.87 -3.75 -7.42
N ILE A 8 20.75 -3.72 -6.41
CA ILE A 8 20.39 -3.56 -5.00
C ILE A 8 19.72 -2.19 -4.75
N ASN A 9 20.32 -1.11 -5.25
CA ASN A 9 19.76 0.23 -5.08
C ASN A 9 18.39 0.39 -5.77
N THR A 10 18.21 -0.23 -6.93
CA THR A 10 16.93 -0.24 -7.65
C THR A 10 15.86 -1.01 -6.87
N LEU A 11 16.23 -2.12 -6.23
CA LEU A 11 15.32 -2.91 -5.41
C LEU A 11 14.91 -2.16 -4.14
N ALA A 12 15.86 -1.52 -3.47
CA ALA A 12 15.61 -0.69 -2.30
C ALA A 12 14.64 0.47 -2.61
N LYS A 13 14.85 1.16 -3.74
CA LYS A 13 13.94 2.22 -4.20
C LYS A 13 12.52 1.70 -4.46
N LYS A 14 12.38 0.51 -5.06
CA LYS A 14 11.08 -0.11 -5.32
C LYS A 14 10.35 -0.50 -4.02
N ILE A 15 11.07 -1.00 -3.02
CA ILE A 15 10.51 -1.36 -1.71
C ILE A 15 10.01 -0.10 -0.99
N MET A 16 10.85 0.94 -0.92
CA MET A 16 10.51 2.21 -0.27
C MET A 16 9.25 2.84 -0.87
N ASN A 17 9.15 2.87 -2.20
CA ASN A 17 7.94 3.34 -2.89
C ASN A 17 6.69 2.50 -2.54
N THR A 18 6.83 1.18 -2.37
CA THR A 18 5.69 0.30 -2.04
C THR A 18 5.19 0.55 -0.61
N GLU A 19 6.11 0.81 0.32
CA GLU A 19 5.78 1.11 1.72
C GLU A 19 5.08 2.47 1.86
N GLU A 20 5.55 3.49 1.13
CA GLU A 20 4.90 4.79 1.03
C GLU A 20 3.48 4.67 0.48
N GLU A 21 3.28 3.88 -0.58
CA GLU A 21 1.97 3.67 -1.20
C GLU A 21 0.99 2.98 -0.24
N ILE A 22 1.44 1.96 0.51
CA ILE A 22 0.66 1.31 1.57
C ILE A 22 0.30 2.32 2.67
N TYR A 23 1.22 3.19 3.06
CA TYR A 23 0.98 4.22 4.08
C TYR A 23 -0.11 5.21 3.64
N HIS A 24 -0.06 5.66 2.38
CA HIS A 24 -1.10 6.52 1.81
C HIS A 24 -2.47 5.84 1.76
N LEU A 25 -2.53 4.58 1.32
CA LEU A 25 -3.77 3.81 1.31
C LEU A 25 -4.36 3.61 2.71
N LYS A 26 -3.52 3.40 3.74
CA LYS A 26 -3.97 3.32 5.13
C LYS A 26 -4.55 4.64 5.63
N LYS A 27 -3.93 5.79 5.30
CA LYS A 27 -4.48 7.11 5.63
C LYS A 27 -5.86 7.32 5.01
N GLU A 28 -6.00 7.03 3.72
CA GLU A 28 -7.27 7.18 3.01
C GLU A 28 -8.35 6.27 3.62
N LEU A 29 -7.99 5.02 3.97
CA LEU A 29 -8.91 4.10 4.63
C LEU A 29 -9.41 4.62 5.99
N ILE A 30 -8.53 5.26 6.78
CA ILE A 30 -8.91 5.87 8.06
C ILE A 30 -9.91 7.01 7.84
N ILE A 31 -9.65 7.90 6.88
CA ILE A 31 -10.56 9.01 6.56
C ILE A 31 -11.94 8.46 6.14
N LEU A 32 -11.98 7.45 5.27
CA LEU A 32 -13.25 6.83 4.85
C LEU A 32 -14.00 6.16 6.02
N LYS A 33 -13.27 5.55 6.97
CA LYS A 33 -13.87 5.01 8.20
C LYS A 33 -14.44 6.12 9.09
N ILE A 34 -13.73 7.24 9.24
CA ILE A 34 -14.23 8.41 9.98
C ILE A 34 -15.50 8.95 9.33
N ASN A 35 -15.53 9.10 8.00
CA ASN A 35 -16.71 9.55 7.26
C ASN A 35 -17.90 8.60 7.47
N LYS A 36 -17.65 7.28 7.45
CA LYS A 36 -18.66 6.27 7.80
C LYS A 36 -19.17 6.41 9.23
N MET A 37 -18.27 6.58 10.20
CA MET A 37 -18.64 6.72 11.63
C MET A 37 -19.43 7.99 11.91
N THR A 38 -19.05 9.09 11.26
CA THR A 38 -19.72 10.39 11.36
C THR A 38 -20.99 10.48 10.51
N LYS A 39 -21.44 9.37 9.90
CA LYS A 39 -22.62 9.28 9.03
C LYS A 39 -22.62 10.30 7.87
N GLN A 40 -21.45 10.78 7.46
CA GLN A 40 -21.29 11.58 6.26
C GLN A 40 -21.53 10.70 5.02
N LYS A 41 -21.76 11.30 3.84
CA LYS A 41 -21.80 10.52 2.60
C LYS A 41 -20.46 9.80 2.42
N PHE A 42 -20.50 8.48 2.33
CA PHE A 42 -19.31 7.65 2.18
C PHE A 42 -19.52 6.55 1.15
N GLU A 43 -18.48 6.31 0.35
CA GLU A 43 -18.50 5.29 -0.69
C GLU A 43 -17.98 3.96 -0.14
N SER A 44 -18.90 3.05 0.22
CA SER A 44 -18.54 1.73 0.75
C SER A 44 -17.67 0.91 -0.21
N HIS A 45 -17.85 1.10 -1.52
CA HIS A 45 -17.03 0.46 -2.55
C HIS A 45 -15.56 0.90 -2.48
N ARG A 46 -15.28 2.18 -2.17
CA ARG A 46 -13.91 2.69 -2.04
C ARG A 46 -13.16 2.03 -0.87
N ILE A 47 -13.86 1.79 0.24
CA ILE A 47 -13.30 1.06 1.40
C ILE A 47 -12.85 -0.34 0.97
N LYS A 48 -13.73 -1.08 0.28
CA LYS A 48 -13.42 -2.44 -0.22
C LYS A 48 -12.25 -2.43 -1.21
N LYS A 49 -12.22 -1.46 -2.13
CA LYS A 49 -11.15 -1.30 -3.12
C LYS A 49 -9.79 -1.07 -2.45
N ILE A 50 -9.71 -0.15 -1.50
CA ILE A 50 -8.47 0.16 -0.78
C ILE A 50 -7.99 -1.04 0.06
N GLN A 51 -8.91 -1.73 0.74
CA GLN A 51 -8.58 -2.96 1.47
C GLN A 51 -7.99 -4.03 0.54
N HIS A 52 -8.58 -4.20 -0.64
CA HIS A 52 -8.08 -5.14 -1.64
C HIS A 52 -6.69 -4.76 -2.15
N GLN A 53 -6.45 -3.48 -2.45
CA GLN A 53 -5.14 -2.98 -2.89
C GLN A 53 -4.05 -3.20 -1.84
N ILE A 54 -4.33 -2.91 -0.56
CA ILE A 54 -3.41 -3.19 0.54
C ILE A 54 -3.10 -4.68 0.64
N SER A 55 -4.13 -5.54 0.50
CA SER A 55 -3.95 -6.99 0.53
C SER A 55 -3.05 -7.49 -0.61
N GLN A 56 -3.26 -7.03 -1.84
CA GLN A 56 -2.40 -7.38 -2.98
C GLN A 56 -0.94 -6.93 -2.76
N MET A 57 -0.73 -5.70 -2.29
CA MET A 57 0.62 -5.20 -2.02
C MET A 57 1.34 -6.00 -0.93
N ASN A 58 0.63 -6.38 0.13
CA ASN A 58 1.18 -7.23 1.18
C ASN A 58 1.51 -8.65 0.67
N GLN A 59 0.65 -9.24 -0.16
CA GLN A 59 0.92 -10.54 -0.78
C GLN A 59 2.18 -10.48 -1.66
N LEU A 60 2.30 -9.44 -2.49
CA LEU A 60 3.49 -9.23 -3.33
C LEU A 60 4.77 -9.02 -2.51
N ASN A 61 4.69 -8.38 -1.34
CA ASN A 61 5.84 -8.23 -0.44
C ASN A 61 6.21 -9.52 0.29
N ASN A 62 5.22 -10.32 0.70
CA ASN A 62 5.47 -11.60 1.36
C ASN A 62 6.00 -12.67 0.38
N ASN A 63 5.49 -12.71 -0.86
CA ASN A 63 5.97 -13.64 -1.88
C ASN A 63 7.39 -13.33 -2.37
N LYS A 64 7.89 -12.09 -2.19
CA LYS A 64 9.30 -11.73 -2.44
C LYS A 64 10.25 -12.12 -1.31
N LYS A 65 9.73 -12.43 -0.11
CA LYS A 65 10.52 -12.87 1.05
C LYS A 65 10.68 -14.38 1.12
N SER A 66 9.89 -15.14 0.36
CA SER A 66 9.97 -16.61 0.27
C SER A 66 10.97 -17.07 -0.78
#